data_AF-A0A535KX62-F1
#
_entry.id   AF-A0A535KX62-F1
#
_cell.length_a   1.000
_cell.length_b   1.000
_cell.length_c   1.000
_cell.angle_alpha   90.00
_cell.angle_beta   90.00
_cell.angle_gamma   90.00
#
_symmetry.space_group_name_H-M   'P 1'
#
loop_
_entity.id
_entity.type
_entity.pdbx_description
1 polymer ?
#
loop_
_entity_poly.entity_id
_entity_poly.type
_entity_poly.pdbx_seq_one_letter_code
_entity_poly.pdbx_strand_id
1 'polypeptide(L)'
;MFKKRFNVAASRARDQIWVVYSLDPSTDLKPGDIRRRLILHARDQHLHNQVLKEQEQKIESEFERQVLQRLVKAGYRVTTQWPVGAYRIDLVVEGAGRRLAIECDGERWHSAEKLGEDMARQAILERLGWRFVRIRGSQFFRNPDIAIEPVFTRLIALDIPPEGSIAQNSGDPGEQELKNGIIRRADELRGQWKESTDHSVSDVVSSRSQNRDAGSVRPVTSGNASGRTSLSGTK
;
A
#
# COMPACT_ATOMS: atom_id res chain seq x y z
N MET A 1 34.85 -10.91 -15.03
CA MET A 1 33.76 -10.17 -15.71
C MET A 1 33.51 -8.87 -14.96
N PHE A 2 33.70 -7.71 -15.60
CA PHE A 2 33.54 -6.41 -14.94
C PHE A 2 32.06 -6.04 -14.82
N LYS A 3 31.56 -5.88 -13.58
CA LYS A 3 30.18 -5.45 -13.31
C LYS A 3 30.11 -3.93 -13.42
N LYS A 4 29.28 -3.41 -14.33
CA LYS A 4 29.02 -1.97 -14.45
C LYS A 4 28.35 -1.46 -13.17
N ARG A 5 28.82 -0.33 -12.65
CA ARG A 5 28.32 0.32 -11.42
C ARG A 5 28.11 1.80 -11.67
N PHE A 6 27.24 2.43 -10.88
CA PHE A 6 27.12 3.88 -10.85
C PHE A 6 28.36 4.51 -10.21
N ASN A 7 28.65 5.75 -10.59
CA ASN A 7 29.66 6.53 -9.89
C ASN A 7 29.18 6.91 -8.47
N VAL A 8 30.09 7.44 -7.67
CA VAL A 8 29.79 7.79 -6.26
C VAL A 8 28.72 8.88 -6.20
N ALA A 9 28.75 9.86 -7.11
CA ALA A 9 27.75 10.92 -7.18
C ALA A 9 26.32 10.38 -7.34
N ALA A 10 26.11 9.42 -8.24
CA ALA A 10 24.78 8.84 -8.45
C ALA A 10 24.38 7.81 -7.38
N SER A 11 25.32 7.06 -6.82
CA SER A 11 25.02 6.01 -5.83
C SER A 11 24.91 6.48 -4.38
N ARG A 12 25.43 7.68 -4.06
CA ARG A 12 25.44 8.24 -2.69
C ARG A 12 24.85 9.66 -2.60
N ALA A 13 24.10 10.09 -3.62
CA ALA A 13 23.32 11.32 -3.53
C ALA A 13 22.40 11.24 -2.31
N ARG A 14 22.44 12.27 -1.45
CA ARG A 14 21.67 12.30 -0.18
C ARG A 14 20.37 13.08 -0.29
N ASP A 15 20.41 14.21 -0.99
CA ASP A 15 19.30 15.15 -1.06
C ASP A 15 18.63 15.08 -2.44
N GLN A 16 19.34 15.46 -3.50
CA GLN A 16 18.78 15.49 -4.86
C GLN A 16 19.73 14.91 -5.91
N ILE A 17 19.14 14.35 -6.97
CA ILE A 17 19.84 13.96 -8.19
C ILE A 17 19.09 14.48 -9.42
N TRP A 18 19.80 15.19 -10.28
CA TRP A 18 19.28 15.68 -11.55
C TRP A 18 19.83 14.80 -12.67
N VAL A 19 18.96 14.03 -13.31
CA VAL A 19 19.35 13.11 -14.38
C VAL A 19 19.06 13.76 -15.73
N VAL A 20 20.11 14.25 -16.38
CA VAL A 20 20.05 14.81 -17.74
C VAL A 20 20.55 13.75 -18.72
N TYR A 21 19.78 13.49 -19.78
CA TYR A 21 20.08 12.46 -20.77
C TYR A 21 19.42 12.82 -22.11
N SER A 22 20.04 12.39 -23.20
CA SER A 22 19.54 12.57 -24.57
C SER A 22 19.08 11.26 -25.23
N LEU A 23 19.28 10.12 -24.55
CA LEU A 23 18.93 8.79 -25.04
C LEU A 23 17.49 8.43 -24.71
N ASP A 24 16.78 7.78 -25.63
CA ASP A 24 15.49 7.18 -25.35
C ASP A 24 15.69 5.83 -24.61
N PRO A 25 15.19 5.69 -23.36
CA PRO A 25 15.36 4.45 -22.59
C PRO A 25 14.72 3.20 -23.22
N SER A 26 13.74 3.37 -24.11
CA SER A 26 12.98 2.28 -24.72
C SER A 26 13.67 1.70 -25.95
N THR A 27 14.34 2.52 -26.74
CA THR A 27 14.94 2.16 -28.04
C THR A 27 16.47 2.14 -27.99
N ASP A 28 17.11 3.10 -27.31
CA ASP A 28 18.57 3.27 -27.34
C ASP A 28 19.30 2.43 -26.30
N LEU A 29 18.58 1.89 -25.31
CA LEU A 29 19.16 1.17 -24.18
C LEU A 29 18.61 -0.25 -24.03
N LYS A 30 19.54 -1.22 -24.00
CA LYS A 30 19.23 -2.64 -23.84
C LYS A 30 18.57 -2.94 -22.48
N PRO A 31 17.72 -3.98 -22.40
CA PRO A 31 17.26 -4.53 -21.13
C PRO A 31 18.45 -4.85 -20.22
N GLY A 32 18.38 -4.42 -18.95
CA GLY A 32 19.46 -4.62 -17.96
C GLY A 32 20.55 -3.54 -17.94
N ASP A 33 20.56 -2.56 -18.86
CA ASP A 33 21.50 -1.41 -18.78
C ASP A 33 21.22 -0.58 -17.52
N ILE A 34 22.27 -0.29 -16.76
CA ILE A 34 22.17 0.49 -15.51
C ILE A 34 21.71 1.93 -15.77
N ARG A 35 22.04 2.52 -16.92
CA ARG A 35 21.61 3.88 -17.30
C ARG A 35 20.11 3.93 -17.54
N ARG A 36 19.56 2.91 -18.22
CA ARG A 36 18.12 2.77 -18.47
C ARG A 36 17.36 2.78 -17.15
N ARG A 37 17.86 2.02 -16.17
CA ARG A 37 17.27 1.94 -14.83
C ARG A 37 17.26 3.29 -14.10
N LEU A 38 18.37 4.03 -14.15
CA LEU A 38 18.48 5.35 -13.52
C LEU A 38 17.56 6.38 -14.17
N ILE A 39 17.54 6.44 -15.50
CA ILE A 39 16.70 7.39 -16.26
C ILE A 39 15.23 7.10 -16.00
N LEU A 40 14.84 5.83 -16.11
CA LEU A 40 13.48 5.42 -15.83
C LEU A 40 13.13 5.82 -14.39
N HIS A 41 13.91 5.40 -13.39
CA HIS A 41 13.66 5.74 -11.98
C HIS A 41 13.51 7.26 -11.72
N ALA A 42 14.30 8.09 -12.39
CA ALA A 42 14.20 9.55 -12.28
C ALA A 42 12.98 10.15 -13.00
N ARG A 43 12.50 9.52 -14.09
CA ARG A 43 11.28 9.94 -14.80
C ARG A 43 10.02 9.63 -14.00
N ASP A 44 10.00 8.46 -13.38
CA ASP A 44 8.85 7.97 -12.66
C ASP A 44 9.33 7.20 -11.44
N GLN A 45 9.26 7.84 -10.27
CA GLN A 45 9.53 7.17 -8.99
C GLN A 45 8.60 5.95 -8.81
N HIS A 46 7.47 5.90 -9.53
CA HIS A 46 6.53 4.80 -9.56
C HIS A 46 6.85 3.70 -10.60
N LEU A 47 8.03 3.67 -11.24
CA LEU A 47 8.42 2.46 -11.97
C LEU A 47 8.58 1.23 -11.08
N HIS A 48 8.84 1.46 -9.79
CA HIS A 48 8.68 0.42 -8.78
C HIS A 48 7.25 -0.14 -8.81
N ASN A 49 6.24 0.71 -9.01
CA ASN A 49 4.85 0.31 -9.18
C ASN A 49 4.60 -0.39 -10.53
N GLN A 50 5.31 -0.06 -11.61
CA GLN A 50 5.17 -0.80 -12.88
C GLN A 50 5.74 -2.22 -12.78
N VAL A 51 6.96 -2.37 -12.24
CA VAL A 51 7.56 -3.70 -11.99
C VAL A 51 6.72 -4.49 -10.99
N LEU A 52 6.23 -3.85 -9.93
CA LEU A 52 5.31 -4.48 -8.98
C LEU A 52 4.02 -4.93 -9.68
N LYS A 53 3.41 -4.08 -10.52
CA LYS A 53 2.22 -4.44 -11.31
C LYS A 53 2.48 -5.65 -12.22
N GLU A 54 3.62 -5.71 -12.89
CA GLU A 54 4.00 -6.87 -13.72
C GLU A 54 4.16 -8.14 -12.88
N GLN A 55 4.75 -8.04 -11.69
CA GLN A 55 4.86 -9.19 -10.77
C GLN A 55 3.49 -9.59 -10.22
N GLU A 56 2.62 -8.64 -9.89
CA GLU A 56 1.26 -8.86 -9.39
C GLU A 56 0.35 -9.53 -10.42
N GLN A 57 0.57 -9.33 -11.73
CA GLN A 57 -0.18 -10.00 -12.79
C GLN A 57 0.02 -11.52 -12.80
N LYS A 58 1.15 -12.01 -12.29
CA LYS A 58 1.49 -13.44 -12.25
C LYS A 58 1.11 -14.11 -10.92
N ILE A 59 0.64 -13.34 -9.94
CA ILE A 59 0.28 -13.86 -8.63
C ILE A 59 -0.99 -14.71 -8.73
N GLU A 60 -0.99 -15.87 -8.07
CA GLU A 60 -2.11 -16.80 -8.11
C GLU A 60 -3.06 -16.65 -6.90
N SER A 61 -2.64 -15.93 -5.85
CA SER A 61 -3.44 -15.72 -4.63
C SER A 61 -3.25 -14.36 -3.95
N GLU A 62 -4.28 -13.91 -3.21
CA GLU A 62 -4.18 -12.69 -2.38
C GLU A 62 -3.11 -12.82 -1.29
N PHE A 63 -2.88 -14.04 -0.80
CA PHE A 63 -1.81 -14.32 0.15
C PHE A 63 -0.43 -14.01 -0.45
N GLU A 64 -0.10 -14.54 -1.63
CA GLU A 64 1.15 -14.26 -2.32
C GLU A 64 1.30 -12.76 -2.63
N ARG A 65 0.21 -12.08 -3.05
CA ARG A 65 0.19 -10.63 -3.32
C ARG A 65 0.65 -9.84 -2.10
N GLN A 66 0.11 -10.16 -0.93
CA GLN A 66 0.43 -9.49 0.32
C GLN A 66 1.87 -9.75 0.80
N VAL A 67 2.41 -10.94 0.53
CA VAL A 67 3.82 -11.26 0.79
C VAL A 67 4.74 -10.49 -0.16
N LEU A 68 4.42 -10.48 -1.47
CA LEU A 68 5.13 -9.73 -2.50
C LEU A 68 5.24 -8.25 -2.12
N GLN A 69 4.10 -7.60 -1.84
CA GLN A 69 4.04 -6.18 -1.50
C GLN A 69 4.88 -5.85 -0.27
N ARG A 70 4.88 -6.71 0.77
CA ARG A 70 5.71 -6.52 1.97
C ARG A 70 7.20 -6.58 1.66
N LEU A 71 7.62 -7.57 0.87
CA LEU A 71 9.03 -7.73 0.48
C LEU A 71 9.50 -6.56 -0.41
N VAL A 72 8.68 -6.17 -1.38
CA VAL A 72 8.96 -5.02 -2.27
C VAL A 72 9.01 -3.72 -1.47
N LYS A 73 8.05 -3.49 -0.55
CA LYS A 73 8.06 -2.33 0.36
C LYS A 73 9.28 -2.30 1.27
N ALA A 74 9.79 -3.47 1.67
CA ALA A 74 11.05 -3.61 2.41
C ALA A 74 12.31 -3.44 1.52
N GLY A 75 12.15 -3.11 0.24
CA GLY A 75 13.24 -2.80 -0.69
C GLY A 75 13.87 -4.04 -1.34
N TYR A 76 13.25 -5.21 -1.28
CA TYR A 76 13.78 -6.41 -1.92
C TYR A 76 13.36 -6.52 -3.39
N ARG A 77 14.26 -7.05 -4.22
CA ARG A 77 13.94 -7.41 -5.61
C ARG A 77 13.30 -8.78 -5.63
N VAL A 78 12.00 -8.83 -5.92
CA VAL A 78 11.19 -10.04 -5.91
C VAL A 78 10.74 -10.37 -7.33
N THR A 79 10.81 -11.64 -7.71
CA THR A 79 10.24 -12.17 -8.96
C THR A 79 9.21 -13.24 -8.61
N THR A 80 8.02 -13.15 -9.21
CA THR A 80 6.92 -14.10 -8.98
C THR A 80 6.91 -15.21 -10.02
N GLN A 81 6.40 -16.39 -9.64
CA GLN A 81 6.24 -17.56 -10.49
C GLN A 81 7.52 -17.92 -11.26
N TRP A 82 8.63 -18.03 -10.53
CA TRP A 82 9.96 -18.27 -11.10
C TRP A 82 10.05 -19.67 -11.71
N PRO A 83 10.30 -19.81 -13.03
CA PRO A 83 10.35 -21.13 -13.67
C PRO A 83 11.65 -21.88 -13.33
N VAL A 84 11.53 -23.17 -12.99
CA VAL A 84 12.62 -24.12 -12.78
C VAL A 84 12.28 -25.45 -13.46
N GLY A 85 12.72 -25.59 -14.71
CA GLY A 85 12.37 -26.77 -15.52
C GLY A 85 10.86 -26.87 -15.70
N ALA A 86 10.27 -28.00 -15.29
CA ALA A 86 8.82 -28.21 -15.32
C ALA A 86 8.06 -27.59 -14.13
N TYR A 87 8.78 -27.04 -13.14
CA TYR A 87 8.20 -26.49 -11.92
C TYR A 87 8.27 -24.96 -11.91
N ARG A 88 7.52 -24.34 -10.99
CA ARG A 88 7.60 -22.90 -10.69
C ARG A 88 7.73 -22.70 -9.18
N ILE A 89 8.39 -21.63 -8.76
CA ILE A 89 8.51 -21.20 -7.36
C ILE A 89 7.68 -19.92 -7.20
N ASP A 90 6.86 -19.84 -6.15
CA ASP A 90 5.89 -18.74 -5.98
C ASP A 90 6.56 -17.36 -5.99
N LEU A 91 7.57 -17.17 -5.14
CA LEU A 91 8.38 -15.95 -5.11
C LEU A 91 9.87 -16.27 -4.96
N VAL A 92 10.71 -15.53 -5.68
CA VAL A 92 12.16 -15.56 -5.53
C VAL A 92 12.67 -14.16 -5.22
N VAL A 93 13.42 -14.04 -4.14
CA VAL A 93 14.15 -12.81 -3.79
C VAL A 93 15.59 -12.93 -4.26
N GLU A 94 16.05 -11.96 -5.03
CA GLU A 94 17.42 -11.90 -5.55
C GLU A 94 18.19 -10.71 -4.96
N GLY A 95 19.48 -10.91 -4.67
CA GLY A 95 20.36 -9.82 -4.26
C GLY A 95 21.81 -10.27 -4.07
N ALA A 96 22.76 -9.42 -4.45
CA ALA A 96 24.20 -9.70 -4.33
C ALA A 96 24.65 -11.05 -4.96
N GLY A 97 24.00 -11.49 -6.05
CA GLY A 97 24.30 -12.77 -6.72
C GLY A 97 23.77 -14.01 -5.99
N ARG A 98 22.97 -13.81 -4.94
CA ARG A 98 22.32 -14.86 -4.16
C ARG A 98 20.80 -14.79 -4.33
N ARG A 99 20.15 -15.91 -4.04
CA ARG A 99 18.70 -16.07 -4.13
C ARG A 99 18.13 -16.81 -2.93
N LEU A 100 16.88 -16.49 -2.61
CA LEU A 100 16.03 -17.18 -1.66
C LEU A 100 14.69 -17.50 -2.33
N ALA A 101 14.25 -18.75 -2.27
CA ALA A 101 12.93 -19.16 -2.69
C ALA A 101 11.96 -19.05 -1.51
N ILE A 102 10.75 -18.53 -1.78
CA ILE A 102 9.67 -18.38 -0.82
C ILE A 102 8.45 -19.09 -1.40
N GLU A 103 7.85 -19.95 -0.58
CA GLU A 103 6.63 -20.69 -0.92
C GLU A 103 5.50 -20.24 0.00
N CYS A 104 4.37 -19.89 -0.60
CA CYS A 104 3.18 -19.39 0.06
C CYS A 104 2.17 -20.52 0.20
N ASP A 105 2.28 -21.26 1.31
CA ASP A 105 1.50 -22.47 1.53
C ASP A 105 0.06 -22.15 1.99
N GLY A 106 -0.86 -22.03 1.04
CA GLY A 106 -2.27 -21.70 1.27
C GLY A 106 -3.12 -22.90 1.71
N GLU A 107 -4.18 -22.64 2.49
CA GLU A 107 -5.06 -23.67 3.07
C GLU A 107 -5.84 -24.52 2.03
N ARG A 108 -5.89 -24.08 0.75
CA ARG A 108 -6.72 -24.72 -0.29
C ARG A 108 -6.08 -25.89 -1.05
N TRP A 109 -4.80 -26.22 -0.83
CA TRP A 109 -4.06 -27.01 -1.82
C TRP A 109 -3.55 -28.40 -1.46
N HIS A 110 -3.85 -28.94 -0.27
CA HIS A 110 -3.35 -30.28 0.09
C HIS A 110 -4.47 -31.30 0.24
N SER A 111 -5.00 -31.78 -0.90
CA SER A 111 -5.58 -33.12 -0.90
C SER A 111 -4.45 -34.14 -0.70
N ALA A 112 -4.71 -35.21 0.06
CA ALA A 112 -3.69 -36.22 0.40
C ALA A 112 -3.00 -36.84 -0.83
N GLU A 113 -3.66 -36.83 -1.99
CA GLU A 113 -3.15 -37.33 -3.27
C GLU A 113 -1.98 -36.50 -3.84
N LYS A 114 -1.88 -35.20 -3.52
CA LYS A 114 -0.83 -34.32 -4.05
C LYS A 114 0.44 -34.24 -3.21
N LEU A 115 0.41 -34.82 -2.00
CA LEU A 115 1.51 -34.73 -1.05
C LEU A 115 2.81 -35.37 -1.58
N GLY A 116 2.68 -36.49 -2.30
CA GLY A 116 3.82 -37.19 -2.90
C GLY A 116 4.51 -36.36 -3.99
N GLU A 117 3.73 -35.72 -4.85
CA GLU A 117 4.24 -34.85 -5.92
C GLU A 117 4.94 -33.62 -5.35
N ASP A 118 4.37 -33.01 -4.31
CA ASP A 118 4.97 -31.85 -3.64
C ASP A 118 6.28 -32.18 -2.92
N MET A 119 6.36 -33.34 -2.26
CA MET A 119 7.61 -33.82 -1.66
C MET A 119 8.68 -34.07 -2.73
N ALA A 120 8.32 -34.69 -3.85
CA ALA A 120 9.24 -34.93 -4.96
C ALA A 120 9.72 -33.62 -5.60
N ARG A 121 8.79 -32.68 -5.86
CA ARG A 121 9.08 -31.33 -6.35
C ARG A 121 10.08 -30.64 -5.43
N GLN A 122 9.82 -30.60 -4.13
CA GLN A 122 10.71 -29.94 -3.18
C GLN A 122 12.10 -30.57 -3.15
N ALA A 123 12.19 -31.91 -3.09
CA ALA A 123 13.48 -32.62 -3.10
C ALA A 123 14.30 -32.33 -4.37
N ILE A 124 13.65 -32.23 -5.53
CA ILE A 124 14.32 -31.87 -6.78
C ILE A 124 14.86 -30.45 -6.71
N LEU A 125 14.07 -29.48 -6.26
CA LEU A 125 14.48 -28.08 -6.21
C LEU A 125 15.62 -27.86 -5.19
N GLU A 126 15.55 -28.50 -4.02
CA GLU A 126 16.63 -28.45 -3.03
C GLU A 126 17.93 -29.06 -3.56
N ARG A 127 17.85 -30.19 -4.28
CA ARG A 127 19.01 -30.79 -4.96
C ARG A 127 19.63 -29.88 -6.03
N LEU A 128 18.81 -29.03 -6.66
CA LEU A 128 19.28 -27.97 -7.57
C LEU A 128 19.85 -26.74 -6.83
N GLY A 129 20.00 -26.82 -5.51
CA GLY A 129 20.61 -25.79 -4.67
C GLY A 129 19.66 -24.65 -4.29
N TRP A 130 18.34 -24.84 -4.45
CA TRP A 130 17.37 -23.88 -3.94
C TRP A 130 17.24 -23.97 -2.42
N ARG A 131 17.14 -22.81 -1.79
CA ARG A 131 16.92 -22.67 -0.35
C ARG A 131 15.55 -22.07 -0.16
N PHE A 132 14.72 -22.71 0.65
CA PHE A 132 13.32 -22.35 0.83
C PHE A 132 13.07 -21.73 2.20
N VAL A 133 12.11 -20.80 2.23
CA VAL A 133 11.32 -20.48 3.42
C VAL A 133 9.85 -20.63 3.04
N ARG A 134 9.09 -21.39 3.84
CA ARG A 134 7.65 -21.53 3.68
C ARG A 134 6.93 -20.59 4.64
N ILE A 135 5.91 -19.90 4.14
CA ILE A 135 4.96 -19.13 4.96
C ILE A 135 3.63 -19.86 4.91
N ARG A 136 3.08 -20.23 6.08
CA ARG A 136 1.73 -20.83 6.14
C ARG A 136 0.67 -19.74 6.06
N GLY A 137 -0.28 -19.89 5.14
CA GLY A 137 -1.39 -18.95 4.95
C GLY A 137 -2.19 -18.73 6.24
N SER A 138 -2.49 -19.81 6.98
CA SER A 138 -3.22 -19.73 8.26
C SER A 138 -2.52 -18.86 9.31
N GLN A 139 -1.19 -18.93 9.39
CA GLN A 139 -0.39 -18.12 10.29
C GLN A 139 -0.30 -16.68 9.78
N PHE A 140 -0.13 -16.52 8.47
CA PHE A 140 -0.05 -15.21 7.83
C PHE A 140 -1.33 -14.40 7.99
N PHE A 141 -2.50 -14.98 7.73
CA PHE A 141 -3.77 -14.26 7.89
C PHE A 141 -4.08 -13.92 9.36
N ARG A 142 -3.52 -14.66 10.33
CA ARG A 142 -3.64 -14.34 11.75
C ARG A 142 -2.72 -13.20 12.18
N ASN A 143 -1.46 -13.26 11.79
CA ASN A 143 -0.48 -12.21 12.07
C ASN A 143 0.57 -12.18 10.94
N PRO A 144 0.38 -11.31 9.92
CA PRO A 144 1.25 -11.25 8.76
C PRO A 144 2.70 -10.88 9.11
N ASP A 145 2.87 -10.02 10.10
CA ASP A 145 4.18 -9.46 10.47
C ASP A 145 5.05 -10.53 11.12
N ILE A 146 4.51 -11.30 12.06
CA ILE A 146 5.23 -12.44 12.67
C ILE A 146 5.46 -13.55 11.63
N ALA A 147 4.47 -13.84 10.79
CA ALA A 147 4.55 -14.95 9.84
C ALA A 147 5.65 -14.75 8.78
N ILE A 148 5.98 -13.50 8.42
CA ILE A 148 7.00 -13.18 7.43
C ILE A 148 8.41 -13.01 8.03
N GLU A 149 8.56 -12.82 9.35
CA GLU A 149 9.87 -12.67 10.01
C GLU A 149 10.91 -13.75 9.65
N PRO A 150 10.55 -15.05 9.52
CA PRO A 150 11.51 -16.08 9.11
C PRO A 150 12.13 -15.81 7.74
N VAL A 151 11.38 -15.18 6.82
CA VAL A 151 11.90 -14.78 5.51
C VAL A 151 12.97 -13.72 5.67
N PHE A 152 12.70 -12.64 6.42
CA PHE A 152 13.67 -11.58 6.62
C PHE A 152 14.92 -12.07 7.37
N THR A 153 14.73 -12.90 8.40
CA THR A 153 15.83 -13.56 9.11
C THR A 153 16.70 -14.35 8.16
N ARG A 154 16.08 -15.10 7.23
CA ARG A 154 16.82 -15.88 6.24
C ARG A 154 17.51 -15.02 5.20
N LEU A 155 16.89 -13.94 4.73
CA LEU A 155 17.51 -12.99 3.81
C LEU A 155 18.79 -12.38 4.40
N ILE A 156 18.74 -11.99 5.68
CA ILE A 156 19.90 -11.49 6.43
C ILE A 156 20.98 -12.58 6.54
N ALA A 157 20.62 -13.79 6.97
CA ALA A 157 21.57 -14.89 7.11
C ALA A 157 22.22 -15.32 5.78
N LEU A 158 21.62 -14.96 4.64
CA LEU A 158 22.15 -15.21 3.31
C LEU A 158 22.86 -13.98 2.72
N ASP A 159 23.02 -12.90 3.49
CA ASP A 159 23.35 -11.53 3.08
C ASP A 159 22.78 -11.14 1.70
N ILE A 160 21.49 -11.34 1.51
CA ILE A 160 20.74 -10.81 0.38
C ILE A 160 20.31 -9.39 0.79
N PRO A 161 20.92 -8.32 0.27
CA PRO A 161 20.56 -6.97 0.68
C PRO A 161 19.27 -6.51 -0.01
N PRO A 162 18.50 -5.59 0.60
CA PRO A 162 17.45 -4.88 -0.11
C PRO A 162 18.09 -4.01 -1.21
N GLU A 163 17.88 -4.35 -2.48
CA GLU A 163 18.41 -3.61 -3.64
C GLU A 163 17.69 -2.27 -3.87
N GLY A 164 16.50 -2.09 -3.28
CA GLY A 164 15.70 -0.88 -3.28
C GLY A 164 15.95 0.06 -2.10
N SER A 165 17.03 -0.16 -1.33
CA SER A 165 17.42 0.75 -0.26
C SER A 165 17.99 2.07 -0.80
N ILE A 166 17.10 3.00 -1.16
CA ILE A 166 17.22 4.33 -0.55
C ILE A 166 16.85 4.07 0.91
N ALA A 167 17.81 4.26 1.80
CA ALA A 167 17.61 4.08 3.23
C ALA A 167 16.33 4.80 3.67
N GLN A 168 15.29 4.03 3.96
CA GLN A 168 14.23 4.48 4.86
C GLN A 168 14.86 4.44 6.25
N ASN A 169 15.65 5.45 6.58
CA ASN A 169 16.14 5.67 7.92
C ASN A 169 16.05 7.15 8.24
N SER A 170 15.42 7.41 9.39
CA SER A 170 14.94 8.68 9.94
C SER A 170 13.88 9.38 9.10
N GLY A 171 12.70 9.57 9.71
CA GLY A 171 11.66 10.43 9.15
C GLY A 171 12.28 11.76 8.74
N ASP A 172 12.00 12.12 7.49
CA ASP A 172 12.36 13.42 6.98
C ASP A 172 11.71 14.47 7.90
N PRO A 173 12.49 15.33 8.56
CA PRO A 173 11.95 16.42 9.36
C PRO A 173 10.94 17.24 8.55
N GLY A 174 11.19 17.37 7.23
CA GLY A 174 10.28 18.02 6.29
C GLY A 174 8.94 17.30 6.18
N GLU A 175 8.91 15.99 5.97
CA GLU A 175 7.67 15.21 5.88
C GLU A 175 6.88 15.18 7.21
N GLN A 176 7.58 15.12 8.35
CA GLN A 176 6.95 15.21 9.67
C GLN A 176 6.41 16.62 9.97
N GLU A 177 7.14 17.67 9.58
CA GLU A 177 6.71 19.05 9.67
C GLU A 177 5.53 19.33 8.73
N LEU A 178 5.51 18.75 7.52
CA LEU A 178 4.39 18.82 6.59
C LEU A 178 3.16 18.10 7.15
N LYS A 179 3.31 16.88 7.69
CA LYS A 179 2.22 16.14 8.34
C LYS A 179 1.66 16.91 9.53
N ASN A 180 2.52 17.43 10.39
CA ASN A 180 2.12 18.24 11.54
C ASN A 180 1.44 19.55 11.10
N GLY A 181 1.92 20.18 10.03
CA GLY A 181 1.30 21.36 9.42
C GLY A 181 -0.09 21.09 8.86
N ILE A 182 -0.27 19.96 8.17
CA ILE A 182 -1.57 19.52 7.64
C ILE A 182 -2.55 19.23 8.79
N ILE A 183 -2.11 18.55 9.85
CA ILE A 183 -2.94 18.27 11.03
C ILE A 183 -3.39 19.58 11.70
N ARG A 184 -2.46 20.52 11.94
CA ARG A 184 -2.78 21.82 12.53
C ARG A 184 -3.80 22.59 11.67
N ARG A 185 -3.59 22.60 10.35
CA ARG A 185 -4.50 23.27 9.42
C ARG A 185 -5.88 22.63 9.39
N ALA A 186 -5.97 21.30 9.48
CA ALA A 186 -7.23 20.59 9.54
C ALA A 186 -8.01 20.90 10.84
N ASP A 187 -7.31 21.03 11.97
CA ASP A 187 -7.95 21.37 13.25
C ASP A 187 -8.42 22.83 13.30
N GLU A 188 -7.68 23.78 12.72
CA GLU A 188 -8.13 25.16 12.53
C GLU A 188 -9.44 25.23 11.73
N LEU A 189 -9.50 24.52 10.59
CA LEU A 189 -10.70 24.46 9.74
C LEU A 189 -11.88 23.82 10.48
N ARG A 190 -11.64 22.77 11.28
CA ARG A 190 -12.67 22.16 12.12
C ARG A 190 -13.17 23.09 13.22
N GLY A 191 -12.28 23.90 13.82
CA GLY A 191 -12.63 24.92 14.80
C GLY A 191 -13.50 26.02 14.19
N GLN A 192 -13.10 26.54 13.02
CA GLN A 192 -13.89 27.51 12.26
C GLN A 192 -15.27 26.97 11.90
N TRP A 193 -15.36 25.69 11.50
CA TRP A 193 -16.65 25.07 11.22
C TRP A 193 -17.51 24.89 12.48
N LYS A 194 -16.93 24.57 13.65
CA LYS A 194 -17.67 24.55 14.91
C LYS A 194 -18.16 25.93 15.33
N GLU A 195 -17.33 26.97 15.26
CA GLU A 195 -17.74 28.35 15.57
C GLU A 195 -18.80 28.89 14.60
N SER A 196 -18.68 28.56 13.31
CA SER A 196 -19.69 28.91 12.30
C SER A 196 -21.01 28.18 12.55
N THR A 197 -20.94 26.92 13.01
CA THR A 197 -22.13 26.14 13.36
C THR A 197 -22.77 26.69 14.63
N ASP A 198 -21.99 27.03 15.67
CA ASP A 198 -22.50 27.60 16.92
C ASP A 198 -23.08 29.01 16.74
N HIS A 199 -22.45 29.87 15.90
CA HIS A 199 -23.02 31.17 15.55
C HIS A 199 -24.34 31.05 14.77
N SER A 200 -24.45 30.06 13.87
CA SER A 200 -25.70 29.79 13.16
C SER A 200 -26.83 29.27 14.07
N VAL A 201 -26.48 28.60 15.18
CA VAL A 201 -27.46 28.12 16.17
C VAL A 201 -27.84 29.24 17.15
N SER A 202 -26.92 30.12 17.55
CA SER A 202 -27.22 31.25 18.44
C SER A 202 -28.12 32.31 17.80
N ASP A 203 -27.95 32.60 16.50
CA ASP A 203 -28.78 33.57 15.77
C ASP A 203 -30.22 33.06 15.54
N VAL A 204 -30.39 31.74 15.41
CA VAL A 204 -31.70 31.10 15.29
C VAL A 204 -32.42 31.00 16.64
N VAL A 205 -31.71 30.87 17.76
CA VAL A 205 -32.31 30.82 19.11
C VAL A 205 -32.68 32.22 19.61
N SER A 206 -31.88 33.25 19.32
CA SER A 206 -32.16 34.64 19.73
C SER A 206 -33.43 35.21 19.05
N SER A 207 -33.64 34.89 17.76
CA SER A 207 -34.82 35.32 17.00
C SER A 207 -36.13 34.61 17.40
N ARG A 208 -36.05 33.46 18.10
CA ARG A 208 -37.24 32.69 18.53
C ARG A 208 -37.74 33.06 19.92
N SER A 209 -36.92 33.71 20.74
CA SER A 209 -37.25 34.04 22.14
C SER A 209 -37.84 35.45 22.33
N GLN A 210 -37.83 36.31 21.33
CA GLN A 210 -38.42 37.67 21.40
C GLN A 210 -39.90 37.75 20.96
N ASN A 211 -40.54 36.63 20.59
CA ASN A 211 -41.93 36.65 20.10
C ASN A 211 -42.94 35.95 21.02
N ARG A 212 -42.69 35.96 22.33
CA ARG A 212 -43.65 35.55 23.36
C ARG A 212 -43.59 36.52 24.54
N ASP A 213 -44.18 37.69 24.39
CA ASP A 213 -44.98 38.37 25.43
C ASP A 213 -45.27 39.83 25.03
N ALA A 214 -46.53 40.10 24.66
CA ALA A 214 -47.28 41.33 24.94
C ALA A 214 -48.67 41.22 24.29
N GLY A 215 -49.68 40.91 25.10
CA GLY A 215 -51.08 40.89 24.66
C GLY A 215 -51.78 42.25 24.75
N SER A 216 -52.96 42.36 24.12
CA SER A 216 -54.12 43.07 24.69
C SER A 216 -55.41 42.85 23.88
N VAL A 217 -56.31 42.07 24.49
CA VAL A 217 -57.78 42.22 24.60
C VAL A 217 -58.54 43.05 23.55
N ARG A 218 -59.54 42.41 22.91
CA ARG A 218 -60.93 42.93 22.81
C ARG A 218 -61.95 41.76 22.83
N PRO A 219 -63.11 41.92 23.49
CA PRO A 219 -64.18 40.92 23.50
C PRO A 219 -65.14 41.15 22.31
N VAL A 220 -65.90 40.11 21.91
CA VAL A 220 -67.35 40.15 21.59
C VAL A 220 -67.81 38.88 20.84
N THR A 221 -68.82 38.24 21.46
CA THR A 221 -69.93 37.40 20.95
C THR A 221 -69.71 36.03 20.27
N SER A 222 -70.32 35.05 20.94
CA SER A 222 -71.12 33.91 20.45
C SER A 222 -71.39 33.77 18.95
N GLY A 223 -71.22 32.55 18.44
CA GLY A 223 -71.85 32.11 17.18
C GLY A 223 -71.49 30.67 16.82
N ASN A 224 -72.44 29.77 17.02
CA ASN A 224 -72.44 28.38 16.58
C ASN A 224 -72.06 28.19 15.09
N ALA A 225 -71.53 27.01 14.78
CA ALA A 225 -72.07 26.05 13.80
C ALA A 225 -71.06 25.51 12.76
N SER A 226 -70.96 24.17 12.78
CA SER A 226 -71.04 23.28 11.62
C SER A 226 -69.90 23.19 10.59
N GLY A 227 -69.65 21.95 10.16
CA GLY A 227 -69.05 21.63 8.85
C GLY A 227 -67.66 21.00 8.96
N ARG A 228 -67.52 19.71 9.26
CA ARG A 228 -67.58 18.56 8.34
C ARG A 228 -66.49 18.56 7.25
N THR A 229 -65.87 17.37 7.10
CA THR A 229 -65.19 16.82 5.91
C THR A 229 -63.89 17.49 5.44
N SER A 230 -62.86 16.82 4.93
CA SER A 230 -62.44 15.42 4.76
C SER A 230 -61.21 15.46 3.82
N LEU A 231 -60.54 14.30 3.66
CA LEU A 231 -59.72 13.91 2.49
C LEU A 231 -58.29 14.50 2.46
N SER A 232 -57.29 13.65 2.73
CA SER A 232 -56.54 12.81 1.77
C SER A 232 -55.41 13.61 1.14
N GLY A 233 -54.22 13.10 0.91
CA GLY A 233 -53.70 11.75 0.93
C GLY A 233 -52.31 11.85 0.29
N THR A 234 -51.42 10.94 0.67
CA THR A 234 -50.32 10.37 -0.13
C THR A 234 -49.63 11.26 -1.17
N LYS A 235 -48.33 11.49 -0.99
CA LYS A 235 -47.30 10.58 -1.51
C LYS A 235 -45.98 10.84 -0.79
#